data_AF-A0A420W1Y6-F1
#
_entry.id   AF-A0A420W1Y6-F1
#
_cell.length_a   1.000
_cell.length_b   1.000
_cell.length_c   1.000
_cell.angle_alpha   90.00
_cell.angle_beta   90.00
_cell.angle_gamma   90.00
#
_symmetry.space_group_name_H-M   'P 1'
#
loop_
_entity.id
_entity.type
_entity.pdbx_description
1 polymer ?
#
loop_
_entity_poly.entity_id
_entity_poly.type
_entity_poly.pdbx_seq_one_letter_code
_entity_poly.pdbx_strand_id
1 'polypeptide(L)'
;MKMYAKAGTIKFVQLIAILCCILTACKKENKTEPPTNTQISAVTGSFEKMTESSIVLHGTVAEMAMLPNIIEYGFILSIKENSGYARPELEIPVGKKMADKDVVFIYKPEENFDMNIVYSYAFYVKTKNGFFKGSLNSFQMDGMQVESPSEILGMPGEVVHLKGRFSMLDGSYKLYGRLDKTQQIDYQIAPDGKSLTFKIPDVEGSQHGKKLRIDLQKNSANGSFNRQLVQISLLGKLVPPTILTYGFTDLIRFYGSCLPYSGDNDKSFQIIIGNITIPYTREIAIKDLKGLVGKSFKIGYKNGRDNVLFSADYIIRSPNAADIYFVNAVAHPNTHAIVNGFSFYSFFDMYQTKYFFGKYQVNEMEVNGDYPTETISIPIKNIPEGQYKLRLDNGFFNIESTKTIQIKKFDWTSIDKSEGYVGDYLTLTGNFIKGFEYTIYGDDFFKMPVVCSGDGKLTFQVQTFFQESESLHIVYNEFTETGWRLYMHPKALPFKSLGMTFDSLSPKTGLPGTVVQLKGKGIGLAHMIRVGDTQVYPLIKNVDEVTITIPAFQTKGKVRISAAAWGNTILLSPDYFEVQ
;
A
#
# COMPACT_ATOMS: atom_id res chain seq x y z
N MET A 1 -58.71 -40.52 -40.86
CA MET A 1 -58.52 -39.05 -41.03
C MET A 1 -57.19 -38.73 -40.36
N LYS A 2 -56.04 -38.45 -41.00
CA LYS A 2 -55.61 -38.28 -42.40
C LYS A 2 -54.20 -38.90 -42.52
N MET A 3 -54.02 -39.68 -43.60
CA MET A 3 -52.85 -39.87 -44.49
C MET A 3 -51.53 -40.43 -43.90
N TYR A 4 -51.06 -41.63 -44.30
CA TYR A 4 -50.44 -42.06 -45.60
C TYR A 4 -49.16 -41.26 -45.93
N ALA A 5 -48.01 -41.82 -46.34
CA ALA A 5 -47.62 -43.05 -47.04
C ALA A 5 -46.09 -43.29 -46.83
N LYS A 6 -45.55 -44.52 -46.70
CA LYS A 6 -45.03 -45.44 -47.75
C LYS A 6 -43.86 -44.81 -48.56
N ALA A 7 -42.77 -45.47 -48.96
CA ALA A 7 -42.41 -46.87 -49.15
C ALA A 7 -40.87 -46.96 -49.25
N GLY A 8 -40.22 -48.04 -48.79
CA GLY A 8 -39.76 -49.15 -49.63
C GLY A 8 -38.32 -49.53 -49.21
N THR A 9 -37.73 -50.69 -49.45
CA THR A 9 -38.16 -51.94 -50.10
C THR A 9 -36.97 -52.92 -50.00
N ILE A 10 -37.26 -54.21 -49.76
CA ILE A 10 -36.70 -55.39 -50.47
C ILE A 10 -35.30 -55.93 -50.06
N LYS A 11 -35.32 -57.24 -49.74
CA LYS A 11 -34.25 -58.26 -49.58
C LYS A 11 -33.66 -58.46 -48.17
N PHE A 12 -34.17 -59.43 -47.42
CA PHE A 12 -33.35 -60.35 -46.57
C PHE A 12 -34.13 -61.55 -45.99
N VAL A 13 -35.42 -61.72 -46.31
CA VAL A 13 -36.27 -62.78 -45.73
C VAL A 13 -36.11 -64.15 -46.44
N GLN A 14 -35.32 -64.24 -47.52
CA GLN A 14 -35.04 -65.51 -48.19
C GLN A 14 -33.93 -66.36 -47.53
N LEU A 15 -33.24 -65.87 -46.49
CA LEU A 15 -32.13 -66.60 -45.87
C LEU A 15 -32.50 -67.38 -44.60
N ILE A 16 -33.67 -67.13 -43.99
CA ILE A 16 -33.98 -67.62 -42.63
C ILE A 16 -34.91 -68.86 -42.64
N ALA A 17 -35.68 -69.11 -43.71
CA ALA A 17 -36.65 -70.22 -43.71
C ALA A 17 -36.06 -71.59 -44.12
N ILE A 18 -34.84 -71.65 -44.68
CA ILE A 18 -34.14 -72.91 -44.98
C ILE A 18 -33.55 -73.54 -43.69
N LEU A 19 -33.54 -72.81 -42.58
CA LEU A 19 -32.94 -73.24 -41.32
C LEU A 19 -33.87 -74.10 -40.43
N CYS A 20 -35.13 -74.34 -40.81
CA CYS A 20 -36.12 -74.99 -39.91
C CYS A 20 -36.71 -76.34 -40.36
N CYS A 21 -36.22 -76.97 -41.45
CA CYS A 21 -36.85 -78.21 -41.97
C CYS A 21 -35.96 -79.47 -41.95
N ILE A 22 -34.87 -79.52 -41.19
CA ILE A 22 -34.05 -80.74 -41.06
C ILE A 22 -33.99 -81.18 -39.59
N LEU A 23 -35.16 -81.53 -39.05
CA LEU A 23 -35.30 -82.31 -37.82
C LEU A 23 -36.30 -83.43 -38.10
N THR A 24 -35.80 -84.65 -38.30
CA THR A 24 -36.23 -85.92 -37.66
C THR A 24 -35.86 -87.15 -38.52
N ALA A 25 -34.87 -87.94 -38.08
CA ALA A 25 -34.85 -89.41 -38.15
C ALA A 25 -33.53 -89.99 -37.56
N CYS A 26 -33.65 -90.78 -36.48
CA CYS A 26 -32.66 -91.74 -35.95
C CYS A 26 -32.35 -92.85 -36.99
N LYS A 27 -31.25 -93.62 -37.03
CA LYS A 27 -30.22 -94.03 -36.05
C LYS A 27 -29.06 -94.68 -36.85
N LYS A 28 -27.80 -94.39 -36.54
CA LYS A 28 -26.69 -95.37 -36.60
C LYS A 28 -25.57 -94.90 -35.67
N GLU A 29 -25.19 -95.77 -34.73
CA GLU A 29 -24.14 -95.52 -33.75
C GLU A 29 -22.80 -95.28 -34.44
N ASN A 30 -22.17 -94.15 -34.13
CA ASN A 30 -20.71 -94.01 -34.15
C ASN A 30 -20.34 -93.48 -32.77
N LYS A 31 -19.69 -94.32 -31.97
CA LYS A 31 -18.97 -93.87 -30.77
C LYS A 31 -17.81 -92.98 -31.25
N THR A 32 -18.02 -91.67 -31.25
CA THR A 32 -16.93 -90.71 -31.13
C THR A 32 -16.88 -90.29 -29.67
N GLU A 33 -15.91 -90.85 -28.96
CA GLU A 33 -15.47 -90.27 -27.69
C GLU A 33 -15.16 -88.78 -27.92
N PRO A 34 -15.57 -87.88 -27.01
CA PRO A 34 -15.15 -86.49 -27.10
C PRO A 34 -13.62 -86.46 -27.09
N PRO A 35 -12.94 -85.68 -27.95
CA PRO A 35 -11.52 -85.45 -27.78
C PRO A 35 -11.35 -84.84 -26.39
N THR A 36 -10.74 -85.59 -25.49
CA THR A 36 -10.27 -85.06 -24.21
C THR A 36 -9.16 -84.10 -24.57
N ASN A 37 -9.52 -82.84 -24.79
CA ASN A 37 -8.59 -81.76 -25.00
C ASN A 37 -8.03 -81.39 -23.62
N THR A 38 -7.38 -82.34 -22.96
CA THR A 38 -6.66 -82.10 -21.70
C THR A 38 -5.39 -81.36 -22.09
N GLN A 39 -5.49 -80.02 -22.08
CA GLN A 39 -4.40 -79.14 -22.39
C GLN A 39 -3.33 -79.32 -21.30
N ILE A 40 -2.20 -79.93 -21.65
CA ILE A 40 -1.03 -80.06 -20.79
C ILE A 40 -0.64 -78.64 -20.34
N SER A 41 -0.74 -78.34 -19.04
CA SER A 41 -0.51 -76.98 -18.53
C SER A 41 0.48 -76.98 -17.36
N ALA A 42 1.63 -76.35 -17.61
CA ALA A 42 2.40 -75.72 -16.55
C ALA A 42 1.59 -74.51 -16.05
N VAL A 43 1.42 -74.38 -14.74
CA VAL A 43 0.63 -73.32 -14.12
C VAL A 43 1.58 -72.46 -13.28
N THR A 44 1.61 -71.16 -13.58
CA THR A 44 2.34 -70.19 -12.76
C THR A 44 1.52 -69.89 -11.51
N GLY A 45 2.09 -70.15 -10.33
CA GLY A 45 1.49 -69.84 -9.04
C GLY A 45 1.77 -68.41 -8.59
N SER A 46 1.35 -68.09 -7.37
CA SER A 46 1.67 -66.82 -6.70
C SER A 46 3.16 -66.72 -6.35
N PHE A 47 3.56 -65.58 -5.81
CA PHE A 47 4.86 -65.40 -5.18
C PHE A 47 4.66 -65.10 -3.69
N GLU A 48 5.70 -65.30 -2.89
CA GLU A 48 5.72 -64.90 -1.48
C GLU A 48 7.12 -64.47 -1.02
N LYS A 49 7.21 -63.95 0.21
CA LYS A 49 8.47 -63.67 0.93
C LYS A 49 9.49 -62.87 0.08
N MET A 50 9.00 -61.81 -0.57
CA MET A 50 9.81 -60.91 -1.38
C MET A 50 10.68 -59.99 -0.50
N THR A 51 11.96 -59.89 -0.83
CA THR A 51 12.97 -58.98 -0.26
C THR A 51 13.78 -58.34 -1.39
N GLU A 52 14.62 -57.35 -1.11
CA GLU A 52 15.47 -56.69 -2.12
C GLU A 52 16.33 -57.67 -2.94
N SER A 53 16.67 -58.82 -2.37
CA SER A 53 17.58 -59.80 -2.97
C SER A 53 16.98 -61.20 -3.15
N SER A 54 15.69 -61.39 -2.87
CA SER A 54 15.06 -62.70 -3.03
C SER A 54 13.55 -62.65 -3.22
N ILE A 55 13.00 -63.63 -3.93
CA ILE A 55 11.56 -63.87 -4.00
C ILE A 55 11.29 -65.37 -4.07
N VAL A 56 10.18 -65.82 -3.48
CA VAL A 56 9.73 -67.20 -3.60
C VAL A 56 8.68 -67.27 -4.70
N LEU A 57 8.93 -68.08 -5.73
CA LEU A 57 8.04 -68.29 -6.87
C LEU A 57 7.42 -69.68 -6.77
N HIS A 58 6.12 -69.75 -7.05
CA HIS A 58 5.37 -71.00 -7.07
C HIS A 58 5.00 -71.39 -8.50
N GLY A 59 5.07 -72.67 -8.81
CA GLY A 59 4.61 -73.25 -10.06
C GLY A 59 4.04 -74.64 -9.81
N THR A 60 3.07 -75.05 -10.62
CA THR A 60 2.44 -76.37 -10.49
C THR A 60 2.28 -77.00 -11.85
N VAL A 61 2.43 -78.31 -11.92
CA VAL A 61 2.05 -79.12 -13.08
C VAL A 61 0.71 -79.78 -12.80
N ALA A 62 -0.31 -79.46 -13.59
CA ALA A 62 -1.68 -79.95 -13.37
C ALA A 62 -1.78 -81.48 -13.40
N GLU A 63 -1.12 -82.14 -14.37
CA GLU A 63 -1.10 -83.61 -14.49
C GLU A 63 0.29 -84.14 -14.85
N MET A 64 1.10 -84.52 -13.84
CA MET A 64 2.47 -85.04 -14.06
C MET A 64 2.53 -86.30 -14.95
N ALA A 65 1.49 -87.14 -14.92
CA ALA A 65 1.41 -88.37 -15.72
C ALA A 65 1.34 -88.09 -17.24
N MET A 66 0.93 -86.89 -17.63
CA MET A 66 0.83 -86.46 -19.04
C MET A 66 2.12 -85.81 -19.56
N LEU A 67 3.18 -85.71 -18.76
CA LEU A 67 4.47 -85.12 -19.12
C LEU A 67 5.60 -86.16 -19.09
N PRO A 68 5.62 -87.13 -20.03
CA PRO A 68 6.71 -88.10 -20.10
C PRO A 68 8.02 -87.41 -20.51
N ASN A 69 9.12 -87.78 -19.85
CA ASN A 69 10.48 -87.32 -20.18
C ASN A 69 10.70 -85.80 -20.05
N ILE A 70 10.40 -85.23 -18.89
CA ILE A 70 10.86 -83.89 -18.50
C ILE A 70 12.39 -83.86 -18.59
N ILE A 71 12.92 -82.86 -19.29
CA ILE A 71 14.36 -82.61 -19.42
C ILE A 71 14.79 -81.36 -18.66
N GLU A 72 13.85 -80.44 -18.41
CA GLU A 72 14.06 -79.23 -17.64
C GLU A 72 12.73 -78.65 -17.16
N TYR A 73 12.72 -78.00 -16.01
CA TYR A 73 11.64 -77.12 -15.58
C TYR A 73 12.24 -75.92 -14.84
N GLY A 74 11.52 -74.80 -14.86
CA GLY A 74 12.01 -73.57 -14.24
C GLY A 74 11.03 -72.42 -14.37
N PHE A 75 11.55 -71.21 -14.22
CA PHE A 75 10.79 -69.98 -14.38
C PHE A 75 11.39 -69.12 -15.47
N ILE A 76 10.55 -68.49 -16.29
CA ILE A 76 10.95 -67.38 -17.13
C ILE A 76 10.71 -66.10 -16.35
N LEU A 77 11.70 -65.22 -16.29
CA LEU A 77 11.57 -63.87 -15.78
C LEU A 77 11.73 -62.86 -16.93
N SER A 78 10.88 -61.85 -16.94
CA SER A 78 10.91 -60.75 -17.89
C SER A 78 10.66 -59.43 -17.18
N ILE A 79 11.23 -58.36 -17.71
CA ILE A 79 11.02 -57.00 -17.23
C ILE A 79 10.14 -56.28 -18.25
N LYS A 80 9.01 -55.75 -17.80
CA LYS A 80 8.16 -54.91 -18.65
C LYS A 80 8.57 -53.46 -18.49
N GLU A 81 9.40 -52.96 -19.40
CA GLU A 81 9.76 -51.54 -19.42
C GLU A 81 8.64 -50.69 -20.06
N ASN A 82 8.48 -49.45 -19.58
CA ASN A 82 7.56 -48.47 -20.19
C ASN A 82 8.05 -47.96 -21.56
N SER A 83 9.26 -48.35 -22.00
CA SER A 83 9.96 -47.89 -23.21
C SER A 83 9.58 -48.66 -24.49
N GLY A 84 8.86 -49.78 -24.37
CA GLY A 84 8.54 -50.66 -25.50
C GLY A 84 9.66 -51.64 -25.88
N TYR A 85 10.82 -51.59 -25.23
CA TYR A 85 11.87 -52.62 -25.36
C TYR A 85 11.73 -53.64 -24.22
N ALA A 86 11.42 -54.90 -24.56
CA ALA A 86 11.50 -56.00 -23.61
C ALA A 86 12.96 -56.44 -23.48
N ARG A 87 13.49 -56.53 -22.25
CA ARG A 87 14.69 -57.35 -22.04
C ARG A 87 14.39 -58.79 -22.48
N PRO A 88 15.36 -59.52 -23.05
CA PRO A 88 15.17 -60.92 -23.41
C PRO A 88 14.70 -61.71 -22.19
N GLU A 89 13.73 -62.61 -22.40
CA GLU A 89 13.24 -63.52 -21.37
C GLU A 89 14.42 -64.29 -20.77
N LEU A 90 14.59 -64.20 -19.44
CA LEU A 90 15.60 -64.94 -18.72
C LEU A 90 15.00 -66.27 -18.26
N GLU A 91 15.44 -67.38 -18.88
CA GLU A 91 15.12 -68.73 -18.42
C GLU A 91 15.97 -69.06 -17.17
N ILE A 92 15.29 -69.34 -16.07
CA ILE A 92 15.89 -69.71 -14.78
C ILE A 92 15.59 -71.20 -14.54
N PRO A 93 16.48 -72.12 -14.97
CA PRO A 93 16.27 -73.55 -14.79
C PRO A 93 16.36 -73.93 -13.32
N VAL A 94 15.35 -74.64 -12.82
CA VAL A 94 15.26 -75.10 -11.43
C VAL A 94 15.75 -76.55 -11.31
N GLY A 95 15.42 -77.40 -12.27
CA GLY A 95 15.83 -78.80 -12.24
C GLY A 95 15.58 -79.54 -13.55
N LYS A 96 16.14 -80.75 -13.66
CA LYS A 96 16.07 -81.61 -14.86
C LYS A 96 15.08 -82.77 -14.73
N LYS A 97 14.54 -83.00 -13.52
CA LYS A 97 13.57 -84.05 -13.21
C LYS A 97 12.72 -83.60 -12.04
N MET A 98 11.39 -83.60 -12.20
CA MET A 98 10.46 -83.21 -11.13
C MET A 98 10.22 -84.37 -10.16
N ALA A 99 10.33 -84.10 -8.86
CA ALA A 99 10.00 -85.05 -7.79
C ALA A 99 8.57 -84.86 -7.26
N ASP A 100 8.03 -83.66 -7.39
CA ASP A 100 6.69 -83.26 -6.94
C ASP A 100 6.02 -82.42 -8.06
N LYS A 101 4.68 -82.42 -8.10
CA LYS A 101 3.89 -81.60 -9.02
C LYS A 101 3.99 -80.11 -8.70
N ASP A 102 4.22 -79.78 -7.43
CA ASP A 102 4.34 -78.42 -6.92
C ASP A 102 5.82 -78.03 -6.81
N VAL A 103 6.15 -76.86 -7.35
CA VAL A 103 7.50 -76.30 -7.36
C VAL A 103 7.49 -75.01 -6.56
N VAL A 104 8.32 -74.98 -5.53
CA VAL A 104 8.64 -73.78 -4.75
C VAL A 104 10.09 -73.44 -4.98
N PHE A 105 10.36 -72.27 -5.55
CA PHE A 105 11.71 -71.86 -5.90
C PHE A 105 12.05 -70.50 -5.31
N ILE A 106 13.17 -70.42 -4.61
CA ILE A 106 13.70 -69.15 -4.10
C ILE A 106 14.63 -68.57 -5.17
N TYR A 107 14.13 -67.58 -5.91
CA TYR A 107 14.94 -66.86 -6.87
C TYR A 107 15.75 -65.77 -6.15
N LYS A 108 17.06 -65.73 -6.44
CA LYS A 108 17.98 -64.68 -6.02
C LYS A 108 18.60 -64.07 -7.27
N PRO A 109 18.22 -62.84 -7.67
CA PRO A 109 18.79 -62.20 -8.84
C PRO A 109 20.27 -61.83 -8.61
N GLU A 110 21.03 -61.70 -9.70
CA GLU A 110 22.44 -61.24 -9.64
C GLU A 110 22.54 -59.77 -9.15
N GLU A 111 21.53 -58.97 -9.48
CA GLU A 111 21.34 -57.59 -8.99
C GLU A 111 20.03 -57.51 -8.20
N ASN A 112 19.99 -56.70 -7.13
CA ASN A 112 18.77 -56.50 -6.34
C ASN A 112 17.58 -56.06 -7.21
N PHE A 113 16.36 -56.39 -6.80
CA PHE A 113 15.15 -55.91 -7.49
C PHE A 113 15.06 -54.39 -7.44
N ASP A 114 14.84 -53.77 -8.60
CA ASP A 114 14.61 -52.34 -8.72
C ASP A 114 13.21 -51.95 -8.23
N MET A 115 13.13 -50.83 -7.51
CA MET A 115 11.85 -50.24 -7.15
C MET A 115 11.08 -49.78 -8.40
N ASN A 116 9.76 -50.00 -8.40
CA ASN A 116 8.85 -49.55 -9.46
C ASN A 116 9.11 -50.14 -10.85
N ILE A 117 9.88 -51.23 -10.93
CA ILE A 117 9.91 -52.13 -12.07
C ILE A 117 8.88 -53.23 -11.84
N VAL A 118 8.02 -53.47 -12.84
CA VAL A 118 7.11 -54.62 -12.84
C VAL A 118 7.86 -55.80 -13.44
N TYR A 119 8.20 -56.76 -12.59
CA TYR A 119 8.76 -58.04 -13.00
C TYR A 119 7.60 -58.97 -13.33
N SER A 120 7.65 -59.58 -14.51
CA SER A 120 6.69 -60.60 -14.93
C SER A 120 7.37 -61.95 -15.04
N TYR A 121 6.76 -62.99 -14.49
CA TYR A 121 7.31 -64.34 -14.48
C TYR A 121 6.28 -65.37 -14.92
N ALA A 122 6.76 -66.49 -15.47
CA ALA A 122 5.95 -67.65 -15.82
C ALA A 122 6.68 -68.94 -15.48
N PHE A 123 5.96 -69.92 -14.94
CA PHE A 123 6.50 -71.27 -14.75
C PHE A 123 6.53 -72.02 -16.09
N TYR A 124 7.60 -72.76 -16.36
CA TYR A 124 7.73 -73.57 -17.57
C TYR A 124 8.20 -75.00 -17.29
N VAL A 125 7.80 -75.92 -18.16
CA VAL A 125 8.29 -77.29 -18.21
C VAL A 125 8.67 -77.64 -19.65
N LYS A 126 9.87 -78.19 -19.83
CA LYS A 126 10.41 -78.63 -21.11
C LYS A 126 10.54 -80.15 -21.10
N THR A 127 9.95 -80.80 -22.10
CA THR A 127 10.10 -82.24 -22.36
C THR A 127 10.83 -82.45 -23.68
N LYS A 128 11.12 -83.71 -24.03
CA LYS A 128 11.63 -84.03 -25.37
C LYS A 128 10.66 -83.62 -26.50
N ASN A 129 9.36 -83.46 -26.19
CA ASN A 129 8.30 -83.30 -27.18
C ASN A 129 7.68 -81.89 -27.19
N GLY A 130 8.09 -80.98 -26.30
CA GLY A 130 7.52 -79.64 -26.28
C GLY A 130 7.95 -78.78 -25.09
N PHE A 131 7.55 -77.50 -25.18
CA PHE A 131 7.76 -76.48 -24.16
C PHE A 131 6.39 -75.97 -23.69
N PHE A 132 6.10 -76.13 -22.40
CA PHE A 132 4.82 -75.78 -21.79
C PHE A 132 5.06 -74.61 -20.83
N LYS A 133 4.42 -73.46 -21.09
CA LYS A 133 4.56 -72.23 -20.31
C LYS A 133 3.21 -71.85 -19.71
N GLY A 134 3.20 -71.54 -18.42
CA GLY A 134 2.02 -71.02 -17.74
C GLY A 134 1.74 -69.56 -18.06
N SER A 135 0.59 -69.07 -17.62
CA SER A 135 0.22 -67.66 -17.71
C SER A 135 1.23 -66.77 -16.96
N LEU A 136 1.42 -65.54 -17.44
CA LEU A 136 2.28 -64.57 -16.74
C LEU A 136 1.65 -64.16 -15.40
N ASN A 137 2.47 -64.11 -14.37
CA ASN A 137 2.18 -63.44 -13.11
C ASN A 137 3.20 -62.30 -12.91
N SER A 138 2.93 -61.34 -12.04
CA SER A 138 3.80 -60.18 -11.87
C SER A 138 3.92 -59.73 -10.43
N PHE A 139 5.07 -59.15 -10.10
CA PHE A 139 5.34 -58.54 -8.82
C PHE A 139 6.09 -57.21 -9.00
N GLN A 140 5.98 -56.35 -8.01
CA GLN A 140 6.67 -55.06 -7.96
C GLN A 140 7.19 -54.85 -6.54
N MET A 141 8.44 -54.40 -6.43
CA MET A 141 9.00 -54.02 -5.13
C MET A 141 8.46 -52.64 -4.70
N ASP A 142 7.75 -52.59 -3.58
CA ASP A 142 7.49 -51.36 -2.81
C ASP A 142 8.08 -51.51 -1.41
N GLY A 143 9.39 -51.30 -1.30
CA GLY A 143 10.11 -51.46 -0.03
C GLY A 143 10.25 -50.18 0.79
N MET A 144 9.66 -49.06 0.34
CA MET A 144 9.74 -47.78 1.05
C MET A 144 8.44 -47.51 1.80
N GLN A 145 8.55 -47.25 3.09
CA GLN A 145 7.43 -46.87 3.96
C GLN A 145 7.76 -45.54 4.61
N VAL A 146 6.86 -44.56 4.52
CA VAL A 146 6.97 -43.28 5.22
C VAL A 146 5.93 -43.27 6.34
N GLU A 147 6.39 -43.11 7.58
CA GLU A 147 5.55 -43.14 8.79
C GLU A 147 5.15 -41.73 9.27
N SER A 148 5.72 -40.69 8.68
CA SER A 148 5.44 -39.29 9.00
C SER A 148 4.07 -38.82 8.50
N PRO A 149 3.49 -37.75 9.09
CA PRO A 149 2.26 -37.14 8.59
C PRO A 149 2.38 -36.77 7.11
N SER A 150 1.28 -36.94 6.36
CA SER A 150 1.23 -36.57 4.95
C SER A 150 1.41 -35.08 4.71
N GLU A 151 1.07 -34.25 5.69
CA GLU A 151 1.27 -32.80 5.67
C GLU A 151 1.86 -32.29 6.99
N ILE A 152 2.85 -31.40 6.88
CA ILE A 152 3.47 -30.71 8.02
C ILE A 152 3.53 -29.20 7.79
N LEU A 153 3.63 -28.42 8.87
CA LEU A 153 3.86 -26.97 8.80
C LEU A 153 5.35 -26.68 8.93
N GLY A 154 5.89 -25.82 8.06
CA GLY A 154 7.32 -25.51 8.11
C GLY A 154 7.72 -24.22 7.38
N MET A 155 8.80 -23.61 7.85
CA MET A 155 9.43 -22.43 7.24
C MET A 155 10.66 -22.86 6.41
N PRO A 156 11.00 -22.14 5.33
CA PRO A 156 12.26 -22.39 4.62
C PRO A 156 13.47 -22.37 5.56
N GLY A 157 14.39 -23.31 5.33
CA GLY A 157 15.59 -23.52 6.13
C GLY A 157 15.40 -24.40 7.38
N GLU A 158 14.17 -24.66 7.84
CA GLU A 158 13.93 -25.63 8.91
C GLU A 158 14.31 -27.04 8.48
N VAL A 159 14.82 -27.84 9.42
CA VAL A 159 15.17 -29.23 9.17
C VAL A 159 13.94 -30.11 9.41
N VAL A 160 13.54 -30.86 8.40
CA VAL A 160 12.47 -31.86 8.48
C VAL A 160 13.08 -33.21 8.80
N HIS A 161 12.45 -33.95 9.71
CA HIS A 161 12.80 -35.32 10.05
C HIS A 161 11.67 -36.26 9.66
N LEU A 162 11.85 -37.02 8.58
CA LEU A 162 10.91 -38.06 8.18
C LEU A 162 11.33 -39.39 8.80
N LYS A 163 10.36 -40.12 9.34
CA LYS A 163 10.53 -41.50 9.82
C LYS A 163 10.02 -42.48 8.77
N GLY A 164 10.71 -43.59 8.62
CA GLY A 164 10.35 -44.58 7.59
C GLY A 164 11.41 -45.64 7.37
N ARG A 165 11.36 -46.30 6.22
CA ARG A 165 12.37 -47.26 5.74
C ARG A 165 13.07 -46.67 4.51
N PHE A 166 14.29 -46.21 4.71
CA PHE A 166 15.10 -45.50 3.70
C PHE A 166 16.44 -46.19 3.42
N SER A 167 16.72 -47.34 4.02
CA SER A 167 17.98 -48.09 3.84
C SER A 167 18.29 -48.48 2.39
N MET A 168 17.27 -48.52 1.54
CA MET A 168 17.41 -48.88 0.11
C MET A 168 17.79 -47.70 -0.79
N LEU A 169 17.87 -46.48 -0.26
CA LEU A 169 18.22 -45.30 -1.05
C LEU A 169 19.74 -45.19 -1.18
N ASP A 170 20.22 -45.07 -2.41
CA ASP A 170 21.62 -44.82 -2.76
C ASP A 170 21.82 -43.39 -3.35
N GLY A 171 23.02 -43.10 -3.87
CA GLY A 171 23.34 -41.78 -4.45
C GLY A 171 22.61 -41.43 -5.76
N SER A 172 21.93 -42.41 -6.38
CA SER A 172 21.15 -42.20 -7.61
C SER A 172 19.78 -41.55 -7.36
N TYR A 173 19.28 -41.60 -6.12
CA TYR A 173 18.06 -40.90 -5.73
C TYR A 173 18.34 -39.42 -5.49
N LYS A 174 17.40 -38.58 -5.93
CA LYS A 174 17.42 -37.13 -5.76
C LYS A 174 16.10 -36.67 -5.14
N LEU A 175 16.19 -35.75 -4.20
CA LEU A 175 15.02 -35.15 -3.56
C LEU A 175 14.72 -33.82 -4.23
N TYR A 176 13.44 -33.54 -4.44
CA TYR A 176 12.99 -32.31 -5.10
C TYR A 176 11.85 -31.66 -4.32
N GLY A 177 11.93 -30.34 -4.16
CA GLY A 177 10.83 -29.50 -3.74
C GLY A 177 10.11 -28.97 -4.97
N ARG A 178 8.79 -29.12 -5.02
CA ARG A 178 7.95 -28.72 -6.15
C ARG A 178 6.84 -27.75 -5.74
N LEU A 179 6.89 -26.57 -6.34
CA LEU A 179 5.84 -25.56 -6.40
C LEU A 179 5.70 -25.12 -7.88
N ASP A 180 5.78 -23.81 -8.16
CA ASP A 180 5.77 -23.26 -9.51
C ASP A 180 7.04 -23.67 -10.29
N LYS A 181 8.16 -23.81 -9.57
CA LYS A 181 9.39 -24.43 -10.06
C LYS A 181 9.77 -25.64 -9.22
N THR A 182 10.65 -26.46 -9.78
CA THR A 182 11.25 -27.62 -9.12
C THR A 182 12.68 -27.30 -8.73
N GLN A 183 13.06 -27.56 -7.48
CA GLN A 183 14.42 -27.40 -6.99
C GLN A 183 14.91 -28.70 -6.37
N GLN A 184 16.14 -29.10 -6.68
CA GLN A 184 16.78 -30.24 -6.00
C GLN A 184 17.19 -29.85 -4.58
N ILE A 185 16.95 -30.75 -3.63
CA ILE A 185 17.24 -30.58 -2.20
C ILE A 185 18.25 -31.63 -1.78
N ASP A 186 19.24 -31.23 -0.99
CA ASP A 186 20.12 -32.17 -0.32
C ASP A 186 19.39 -32.85 0.85
N TYR A 187 19.65 -34.14 1.03
CA TYR A 187 19.09 -34.92 2.12
C TYR A 187 20.13 -35.85 2.73
N GLN A 188 19.89 -36.27 3.96
CA GLN A 188 20.72 -37.22 4.69
C GLN A 188 19.86 -38.35 5.23
N ILE A 189 20.39 -39.57 5.17
CA ILE A 189 19.77 -40.75 5.74
C ILE A 189 20.51 -41.10 7.03
N ALA A 190 19.78 -41.38 8.09
CA ALA A 190 20.37 -41.84 9.34
C ALA A 190 21.09 -43.20 9.14
N PRO A 191 22.18 -43.49 9.89
CA PRO A 191 22.93 -44.74 9.72
C PRO A 191 22.11 -46.02 9.89
N ASP A 192 21.01 -45.97 10.65
CA ASP A 192 20.08 -47.09 10.84
C ASP A 192 19.08 -47.28 9.68
N GLY A 193 19.10 -46.37 8.69
CA GLY A 193 18.20 -46.37 7.55
C GLY A 193 16.75 -46.00 7.89
N LYS A 194 16.46 -45.53 9.11
CA LYS A 194 15.09 -45.30 9.60
C LYS A 194 14.61 -43.86 9.55
N SER A 195 15.49 -42.93 9.20
CA SER A 195 15.15 -41.52 9.06
C SER A 195 15.81 -40.86 7.86
N LEU A 196 15.06 -39.97 7.22
CA LEU A 196 15.53 -39.07 6.16
C LEU A 196 15.34 -37.63 6.64
N THR A 197 16.39 -36.83 6.53
CA THR A 197 16.38 -35.42 6.92
C THR A 197 16.74 -34.52 5.76
N PHE A 198 16.10 -33.35 5.68
CA PHE A 198 16.39 -32.34 4.67
C PHE A 198 16.00 -30.96 5.19
N LYS A 199 16.54 -29.90 4.58
CA LYS A 199 16.10 -28.52 4.84
C LYS A 199 15.00 -28.14 3.89
N ILE A 200 13.95 -27.49 4.39
CA ILE A 200 12.87 -26.96 3.55
C ILE A 200 13.48 -25.93 2.58
N PRO A 201 13.40 -26.15 1.25
CA PRO A 201 13.94 -25.20 0.29
C PRO A 201 13.06 -23.95 0.20
N ASP A 202 13.69 -22.83 -0.17
CA ASP A 202 12.95 -21.65 -0.62
C ASP A 202 12.88 -21.66 -2.15
N VAL A 203 11.79 -22.21 -2.68
CA VAL A 203 11.58 -22.37 -4.12
C VAL A 203 10.82 -21.17 -4.66
N GLU A 204 11.03 -20.81 -5.92
CA GLU A 204 10.23 -19.78 -6.58
C GLU A 204 8.72 -20.12 -6.49
N GLY A 205 7.91 -19.14 -6.08
CA GLY A 205 6.49 -19.32 -5.75
C GLY A 205 6.22 -19.59 -4.25
N SER A 206 7.25 -19.73 -3.43
CA SER A 206 7.19 -19.80 -1.96
C SER A 206 6.39 -18.63 -1.37
N GLN A 207 5.21 -18.92 -0.83
CA GLN A 207 4.35 -17.96 -0.14
C GLN A 207 3.66 -18.64 1.04
N HIS A 208 3.23 -17.83 2.02
CA HIS A 208 2.49 -18.34 3.17
C HIS A 208 1.23 -19.07 2.72
N GLY A 209 0.95 -20.22 3.35
CA GLY A 209 -0.21 -21.05 3.04
C GLY A 209 -0.09 -21.90 1.76
N LYS A 210 0.96 -21.71 0.94
CA LYS A 210 1.22 -22.59 -0.20
C LYS A 210 1.72 -23.95 0.25
N LYS A 211 1.40 -24.98 -0.52
CA LYS A 211 1.74 -26.39 -0.25
C LYS A 211 2.92 -26.82 -1.12
N LEU A 212 4.11 -26.85 -0.53
CA LEU A 212 5.32 -27.36 -1.15
C LEU A 212 5.33 -28.89 -1.10
N ARG A 213 5.37 -29.54 -2.26
CA ARG A 213 5.45 -31.00 -2.36
C ARG A 213 6.91 -31.45 -2.37
N ILE A 214 7.24 -32.44 -1.55
CA ILE A 214 8.58 -33.05 -1.50
C ILE A 214 8.54 -34.42 -2.16
N ASP A 215 9.23 -34.55 -3.29
CA ASP A 215 9.27 -35.74 -4.13
C ASP A 215 10.66 -36.36 -4.17
N LEU A 216 10.72 -37.67 -3.98
CA LEU A 216 11.91 -38.47 -4.25
C LEU A 216 11.85 -39.01 -5.68
N GLN A 217 12.90 -38.79 -6.44
CA GLN A 217 13.00 -39.24 -7.83
C GLN A 217 14.30 -40.01 -8.08
N LYS A 218 14.22 -41.01 -8.96
CA LYS A 218 15.37 -41.70 -9.55
C LYS A 218 15.06 -41.92 -11.03
N ASN A 219 15.91 -41.39 -11.89
CA ASN A 219 15.84 -41.68 -13.32
C ASN A 219 16.79 -42.84 -13.62
N SER A 220 16.28 -43.89 -14.24
CA SER A 220 17.09 -44.97 -14.79
C SER A 220 16.84 -45.10 -16.29
N ALA A 221 17.67 -45.86 -16.98
CA ALA A 221 17.49 -46.15 -18.41
C ALA A 221 16.11 -46.80 -18.70
N ASN A 222 15.50 -47.42 -17.69
CA ASN A 222 14.31 -48.26 -17.82
C ASN A 222 13.03 -47.54 -17.32
N GLY A 223 13.13 -46.28 -16.88
CA GLY A 223 11.99 -45.47 -16.44
C GLY A 223 12.34 -44.45 -15.34
N SER A 224 11.35 -43.63 -14.98
CA SER A 224 11.46 -42.66 -13.87
C SER A 224 10.67 -43.13 -12.66
N PHE A 225 11.35 -43.27 -11.52
CA PHE A 225 10.71 -43.38 -10.22
C PHE A 225 10.36 -41.98 -9.71
N ASN A 226 9.13 -41.78 -9.23
CA ASN A 226 8.71 -40.56 -8.54
C ASN A 226 7.75 -40.91 -7.40
N ARG A 227 8.08 -40.48 -6.18
CA ARG A 227 7.24 -40.69 -4.99
C ARG A 227 7.21 -39.44 -4.12
N GLN A 228 6.00 -39.00 -3.78
CA GLN A 228 5.80 -37.97 -2.77
C GLN A 228 6.12 -38.53 -1.39
N LEU A 229 7.04 -37.87 -0.68
CA LEU A 229 7.39 -38.21 0.70
C LEU A 229 6.53 -37.45 1.71
N VAL A 230 6.35 -36.14 1.50
CA VAL A 230 5.59 -35.26 2.40
C VAL A 230 5.11 -34.01 1.66
N GLN A 231 4.05 -33.40 2.17
CA GLN A 231 3.63 -32.05 1.78
C GLN A 231 3.92 -31.06 2.92
N ILE A 232 4.44 -29.89 2.59
CA ILE A 232 4.78 -28.85 3.55
C ILE A 232 3.91 -27.65 3.29
N SER A 233 3.05 -27.31 4.25
CA SER A 233 2.32 -26.04 4.25
C SER A 233 3.26 -24.94 4.75
N LEU A 234 3.66 -24.07 3.82
CA LEU A 234 4.71 -23.08 4.02
C LEU A 234 4.26 -21.97 4.96
N LEU A 235 5.10 -21.72 5.96
CA LEU A 235 4.91 -20.64 6.91
C LEU A 235 5.81 -19.46 6.55
N GLY A 236 5.20 -18.27 6.53
CA GLY A 236 5.94 -17.03 6.36
C GLY A 236 6.78 -16.72 7.58
N LYS A 237 7.81 -15.90 7.38
CA LYS A 237 8.67 -15.39 8.44
C LYS A 237 9.11 -13.97 8.10
N LEU A 238 8.86 -13.01 8.99
CA LEU A 238 9.43 -11.68 8.87
C LEU A 238 10.87 -11.65 9.40
N VAL A 239 11.67 -10.77 8.79
CA VAL A 239 12.91 -10.26 9.39
C VAL A 239 12.63 -8.92 10.10
N PRO A 240 13.33 -8.60 11.20
CA PRO A 240 13.16 -7.33 11.88
C PRO A 240 13.52 -6.15 10.95
N PRO A 241 12.69 -5.11 10.86
CA PRO A 241 13.07 -3.87 10.19
C PRO A 241 14.34 -3.28 10.78
N THR A 242 15.22 -2.75 9.93
CA THR A 242 16.53 -2.21 10.36
C THR A 242 16.43 -0.76 10.83
N ILE A 243 15.43 -0.01 10.37
CA ILE A 243 15.17 1.36 10.82
C ILE A 243 14.47 1.27 12.18
N LEU A 244 15.08 1.85 13.21
CA LEU A 244 14.60 1.82 14.59
C LEU A 244 13.87 3.10 15.01
N THR A 245 13.95 4.16 14.21
CA THR A 245 13.32 5.46 14.53
C THR A 245 12.57 5.95 13.31
N TYR A 246 11.29 6.25 13.49
CA TYR A 246 10.37 6.66 12.43
C TYR A 246 9.76 8.03 12.75
N GLY A 247 9.63 8.88 11.74
CA GLY A 247 8.73 10.02 11.73
C GLY A 247 7.27 9.58 11.54
N PHE A 248 6.33 10.49 11.76
CA PHE A 248 4.89 10.24 11.65
C PHE A 248 4.47 9.81 10.23
N THR A 249 5.16 10.31 9.21
CA THR A 249 4.88 10.00 7.80
C THR A 249 5.77 8.89 7.23
N ASP A 250 6.74 8.39 8.01
CA ASP A 250 7.66 7.36 7.53
C ASP A 250 6.98 6.01 7.35
N LEU A 251 7.41 5.27 6.34
CA LEU A 251 6.96 3.91 6.04
C LEU A 251 7.80 2.88 6.78
N ILE A 252 7.15 2.02 7.57
CA ILE A 252 7.75 0.77 8.03
C ILE A 252 7.65 -0.22 6.87
N ARG A 253 8.78 -0.82 6.47
CA ARG A 253 8.83 -1.84 5.41
C ARG A 253 9.10 -3.21 6.00
N PHE A 254 8.30 -4.18 5.58
CA PHE A 254 8.36 -5.55 6.06
C PHE A 254 8.92 -6.47 4.98
N TYR A 255 9.94 -7.23 5.35
CA TYR A 255 10.61 -8.20 4.48
C TYR A 255 10.73 -9.54 5.20
N GLY A 256 11.03 -10.59 4.45
CA GLY A 256 11.03 -11.94 4.97
C GLY A 256 10.96 -13.00 3.88
N SER A 257 10.80 -14.25 4.31
CA SER A 257 10.66 -15.43 3.45
C SER A 257 9.22 -15.95 3.48
N CYS A 258 8.73 -16.48 2.36
CA CYS A 258 7.36 -17.02 2.22
C CYS A 258 6.27 -16.06 2.72
N LEU A 259 6.39 -14.76 2.48
CA LEU A 259 5.36 -13.82 2.91
C LEU A 259 4.11 -13.95 2.02
N PRO A 260 2.90 -13.63 2.53
CA PRO A 260 1.71 -13.54 1.69
C PRO A 260 1.89 -12.52 0.57
N TYR A 261 1.06 -12.62 -0.47
CA TYR A 261 1.04 -11.58 -1.49
C TYR A 261 0.52 -10.26 -0.90
N SER A 262 1.18 -9.15 -1.24
CA SER A 262 0.78 -7.84 -0.71
C SER A 262 -0.61 -7.47 -1.22
N GLY A 263 -1.56 -7.24 -0.31
CA GLY A 263 -2.94 -6.90 -0.63
C GLY A 263 -3.93 -8.07 -0.53
N ASP A 264 -3.44 -9.30 -0.36
CA ASP A 264 -4.31 -10.38 0.11
C ASP A 264 -4.64 -10.12 1.58
N ASN A 265 -5.93 -10.03 1.90
CA ASN A 265 -6.43 -9.96 3.27
C ASN A 265 -6.31 -11.32 3.99
N ASP A 266 -5.19 -12.01 3.79
CA ASP A 266 -4.88 -13.27 4.44
C ASP A 266 -4.69 -13.04 5.94
N LYS A 267 -5.64 -13.55 6.73
CA LYS A 267 -5.64 -13.41 8.19
C LYS A 267 -4.77 -14.45 8.89
N SER A 268 -4.22 -15.42 8.15
CA SER A 268 -3.35 -16.47 8.71
C SER A 268 -1.93 -15.98 8.99
N PHE A 269 -1.49 -14.92 8.31
CA PHE A 269 -0.27 -14.18 8.64
C PHE A 269 -0.57 -12.75 9.07
N GLN A 270 -0.11 -12.37 10.25
CA GLN A 270 -0.36 -11.04 10.83
C GLN A 270 0.94 -10.40 11.29
N ILE A 271 1.03 -9.08 11.15
CA ILE A 271 2.11 -8.25 11.69
C ILE A 271 1.64 -7.69 13.02
N ILE A 272 2.52 -7.77 14.03
CA ILE A 272 2.32 -7.14 15.33
C ILE A 272 3.13 -5.85 15.36
N ILE A 273 2.51 -4.74 15.76
CA ILE A 273 3.17 -3.44 15.94
C ILE A 273 2.67 -2.86 17.27
N GLY A 274 3.47 -2.92 18.33
CA GLY A 274 3.02 -2.52 19.68
C GLY A 274 1.79 -3.30 20.13
N ASN A 275 0.70 -2.59 20.40
CA ASN A 275 -0.58 -3.16 20.82
C ASN A 275 -1.53 -3.52 19.65
N ILE A 276 -1.16 -3.20 18.40
CA ILE A 276 -1.99 -3.47 17.23
C ILE A 276 -1.50 -4.72 16.49
N THR A 277 -2.44 -5.42 15.84
CA THR A 277 -2.17 -6.56 14.96
C THR A 277 -2.93 -6.34 13.67
N ILE A 278 -2.22 -6.41 12.54
CA ILE A 278 -2.77 -6.15 11.20
C ILE A 278 -2.47 -7.33 10.27
N PRO A 279 -3.28 -7.58 9.22
CA PRO A 279 -2.90 -8.48 8.15
C PRO A 279 -1.56 -8.08 7.52
N TYR A 280 -0.90 -9.01 6.84
CA TYR A 280 0.34 -8.69 6.14
C TYR A 280 0.15 -7.57 5.12
N THR A 281 1.00 -6.56 5.22
CA THR A 281 1.24 -5.56 4.19
C THR A 281 2.74 -5.42 4.00
N ARG A 282 3.17 -5.08 2.79
CA ARG A 282 4.59 -4.84 2.51
C ARG A 282 5.12 -3.60 3.22
N GLU A 283 4.27 -2.59 3.36
CA GLU A 283 4.61 -1.34 4.04
C GLU A 283 3.39 -0.68 4.65
N ILE A 284 3.62 0.13 5.68
CA ILE A 284 2.60 0.94 6.35
C ILE A 284 3.21 2.20 6.94
N ALA A 285 2.52 3.34 6.83
CA ALA A 285 2.97 4.59 7.46
C ALA A 285 2.56 4.63 8.93
N ILE A 286 3.36 5.27 9.78
CA ILE A 286 3.02 5.44 11.21
C ILE A 286 1.65 6.12 11.38
N LYS A 287 1.36 7.17 10.60
CA LYS A 287 0.07 7.89 10.60
C LYS A 287 -1.16 7.01 10.33
N ASP A 288 -0.98 5.84 9.70
CA ASP A 288 -2.07 4.93 9.35
C ASP A 288 -2.31 3.86 10.44
N LEU A 289 -1.43 3.79 11.45
CA LEU A 289 -1.50 2.86 12.58
C LEU A 289 -2.47 3.34 13.67
N LYS A 290 -3.76 3.41 13.31
CA LYS A 290 -4.82 3.87 14.23
C LYS A 290 -4.84 3.03 15.52
N GLY A 291 -4.76 3.69 16.66
CA GLY A 291 -4.83 3.06 17.98
C GLY A 291 -3.50 2.49 18.49
N LEU A 292 -2.38 2.72 17.81
CA LEU A 292 -1.06 2.48 18.38
C LEU A 292 -0.87 3.38 19.61
N VAL A 293 -0.47 2.79 20.73
CA VAL A 293 -0.30 3.51 22.00
C VAL A 293 1.18 3.70 22.32
N GLY A 294 1.55 4.93 22.66
CA GLY A 294 2.89 5.28 23.10
C GLY A 294 3.86 5.59 21.96
N LYS A 295 5.06 6.03 22.33
CA LYS A 295 6.12 6.47 21.40
C LYS A 295 7.17 5.40 21.12
N SER A 296 7.12 4.29 21.84
CA SER A 296 8.01 3.14 21.66
C SER A 296 7.15 1.88 21.50
N PHE A 297 7.51 1.02 20.57
CA PHE A 297 6.78 -0.19 20.27
C PHE A 297 7.71 -1.33 19.80
N LYS A 298 7.23 -2.57 19.92
CA LYS A 298 7.86 -3.76 19.36
C LYS A 298 7.21 -4.12 18.04
N ILE A 299 7.96 -4.74 17.14
CA ILE A 299 7.43 -5.33 15.91
C ILE A 299 7.55 -6.85 16.02
N GLY A 300 6.59 -7.57 15.44
CA GLY A 300 6.58 -9.02 15.40
C GLY A 300 5.64 -9.56 14.33
N TYR A 301 5.40 -10.88 14.37
CA TYR A 301 4.44 -11.52 13.49
C TYR A 301 3.79 -12.75 14.12
N LYS A 302 2.64 -13.15 13.56
CA LYS A 302 1.98 -14.43 13.77
C LYS A 302 1.83 -15.11 12.42
N ASN A 303 2.19 -16.39 12.33
CA ASN A 303 2.08 -17.17 11.08
C ASN A 303 1.18 -18.41 11.23
N GLY A 304 0.31 -18.43 12.24
CA GLY A 304 -0.56 -19.57 12.56
C GLY A 304 0.11 -20.67 13.41
N ARG A 305 1.44 -20.75 13.45
CA ARG A 305 2.19 -21.67 14.33
C ARG A 305 2.94 -20.90 15.42
N ASP A 306 3.68 -19.88 15.00
CA ASP A 306 4.59 -19.11 15.82
C ASP A 306 4.01 -17.71 16.08
N ASN A 307 4.28 -17.18 17.27
CA ASN A 307 4.06 -15.78 17.63
C ASN A 307 5.39 -15.19 18.06
N VAL A 308 5.98 -14.36 17.20
CA VAL A 308 7.35 -13.87 17.36
C VAL A 308 7.31 -12.36 17.56
N LEU A 309 7.92 -11.89 18.65
CA LEU A 309 8.24 -10.48 18.87
C LEU A 309 9.74 -10.28 18.72
N PHE A 310 10.15 -9.31 17.91
CA PHE A 310 11.57 -8.97 17.76
C PHE A 310 12.10 -8.26 19.00
N SER A 311 13.39 -8.43 19.27
CA SER A 311 14.04 -7.86 20.46
C SER A 311 14.25 -6.35 20.36
N ALA A 312 14.34 -5.78 19.16
CA ALA A 312 14.56 -4.34 18.96
C ALA A 312 13.36 -3.50 19.42
N ASP A 313 13.64 -2.33 20.01
CA ASP A 313 12.67 -1.28 20.28
C ASP A 313 12.64 -0.29 19.13
N TYR A 314 11.44 0.05 18.68
CA TYR A 314 11.20 1.03 17.61
C TYR A 314 10.55 2.27 18.21
N ILE A 315 11.01 3.45 17.79
CA ILE A 315 10.62 4.73 18.40
C ILE A 315 10.00 5.64 17.35
N ILE A 316 8.93 6.35 17.73
CA ILE A 316 8.34 7.44 16.96
C ILE A 316 8.99 8.76 17.38
N ARG A 317 9.67 9.43 16.45
CA ARG A 317 10.28 10.74 16.68
C ARG A 317 9.19 11.74 17.06
N SER A 318 9.35 12.38 18.20
CA SER A 318 8.44 13.44 18.65
C SER A 318 8.90 14.81 18.18
N PRO A 319 7.96 15.71 17.86
CA PRO A 319 8.28 17.14 17.71
C PRO A 319 8.67 17.75 19.05
N ASN A 320 9.49 18.81 19.02
CA ASN A 320 9.85 19.59 20.20
C ASN A 320 8.89 20.77 20.38
N ALA A 321 8.24 20.85 21.52
CA ALA A 321 7.26 21.90 21.80
C ALA A 321 7.89 23.30 22.00
N ALA A 322 9.21 23.35 22.24
CA ALA A 322 9.94 24.62 22.30
C ALA A 322 10.05 25.30 20.93
N ASP A 323 9.93 24.54 19.84
CA ASP A 323 10.05 25.06 18.48
C ASP A 323 8.77 25.78 18.04
N ILE A 324 7.64 25.62 18.76
CA ILE A 324 6.39 26.32 18.45
C ILE A 324 6.43 27.75 18.97
N TYR A 325 6.25 28.72 18.08
CA TYR A 325 6.13 30.14 18.43
C TYR A 325 5.07 30.86 17.60
N PHE A 326 4.48 31.90 18.20
CA PHE A 326 3.52 32.76 17.51
C PHE A 326 4.27 33.89 16.81
N VAL A 327 3.93 34.16 15.55
CA VAL A 327 4.49 35.32 14.82
C VAL A 327 4.12 36.62 15.54
N ASN A 328 2.86 36.71 15.98
CA ASN A 328 2.39 37.76 16.87
C ASN A 328 1.98 37.15 18.22
N ALA A 329 2.55 37.67 19.31
CA ALA A 329 2.23 37.22 20.66
C ALA A 329 0.85 37.69 21.15
N VAL A 330 0.17 38.56 20.39
CA VAL A 330 -1.15 39.11 20.68
C VAL A 330 -2.05 38.93 19.46
N ALA A 331 -3.33 38.64 19.69
CA ALA A 331 -4.35 38.56 18.65
C ALA A 331 -5.69 39.11 19.14
N HIS A 332 -6.51 39.57 18.20
CA HIS A 332 -7.91 39.92 18.46
C HIS A 332 -8.81 38.67 18.37
N PRO A 333 -9.93 38.62 19.12
CA PRO A 333 -10.95 37.58 18.94
C PRO A 333 -11.42 37.51 17.48
N ASN A 334 -11.79 36.31 17.05
CA ASN A 334 -12.27 36.02 15.70
C ASN A 334 -11.25 36.38 14.61
N THR A 335 -9.95 36.34 14.92
CA THR A 335 -8.87 36.47 13.92
C THR A 335 -8.11 35.15 13.81
N HIS A 336 -6.90 35.17 13.26
CA HIS A 336 -6.02 33.99 13.19
C HIS A 336 -4.75 34.23 13.98
N ALA A 337 -4.31 33.19 14.69
CA ALA A 337 -2.94 33.07 15.17
C ALA A 337 -2.07 32.51 14.05
N ILE A 338 -1.03 33.25 13.65
CA ILE A 338 0.01 32.70 12.80
C ILE A 338 1.07 32.05 13.69
N VAL A 339 1.30 30.76 13.47
CA VAL A 339 2.16 29.91 14.29
C VAL A 339 3.24 29.33 13.40
N ASN A 340 4.48 29.49 13.84
CA ASN A 340 5.64 28.86 13.22
C ASN A 340 6.21 27.76 14.11
N GLY A 341 6.95 26.82 13.53
CA GLY A 341 7.76 25.88 14.30
C GLY A 341 8.43 24.80 13.46
N PHE A 342 8.32 23.55 13.90
CA PHE A 342 8.79 22.40 13.12
C PHE A 342 7.93 22.20 11.86
N SER A 343 8.38 21.37 10.91
CA SER A 343 7.57 20.92 9.78
C SER A 343 6.31 20.19 10.27
N PHE A 344 5.18 20.91 10.33
CA PHE A 344 3.94 20.39 10.94
C PHE A 344 3.48 19.10 10.25
N TYR A 345 3.58 19.02 8.92
CA TYR A 345 3.24 17.83 8.14
C TYR A 345 4.06 16.59 8.51
N SER A 346 5.28 16.77 9.01
CA SER A 346 6.14 15.66 9.43
C SER A 346 5.68 15.00 10.74
N PHE A 347 4.72 15.59 11.44
CA PHE A 347 4.25 15.14 12.76
C PHE A 347 2.72 15.14 12.92
N PHE A 348 2.00 15.87 12.08
CA PHE A 348 0.56 16.12 12.19
C PHE A 348 -0.09 16.12 10.81
N ASP A 349 -1.32 15.63 10.72
CA ASP A 349 -2.18 15.79 9.55
C ASP A 349 -3.47 16.53 9.92
N MET A 350 -4.13 17.14 8.92
CA MET A 350 -5.31 17.97 9.12
C MET A 350 -6.56 17.21 9.60
N TYR A 351 -6.60 15.89 9.39
CA TYR A 351 -7.79 15.07 9.63
C TYR A 351 -7.75 14.38 11.00
N GLN A 352 -6.57 14.21 11.58
CA GLN A 352 -6.35 13.51 12.85
C GLN A 352 -5.91 14.46 13.97
N THR A 353 -5.37 15.64 13.63
CA THR A 353 -4.84 16.58 14.62
C THR A 353 -5.93 17.49 15.14
N LYS A 354 -6.05 17.51 16.47
CA LYS A 354 -6.88 18.44 17.22
C LYS A 354 -6.02 19.57 17.78
N TYR A 355 -6.52 20.79 17.64
CA TYR A 355 -5.85 22.02 18.07
C TYR A 355 -6.61 22.63 19.24
N PHE A 356 -5.90 23.08 20.26
CA PHE A 356 -6.52 23.70 21.43
C PHE A 356 -5.77 24.96 21.87
N PHE A 357 -6.53 25.99 22.23
CA PHE A 357 -6.02 27.09 23.05
C PHE A 357 -6.55 26.92 24.48
N GLY A 358 -5.70 26.44 25.39
CA GLY A 358 -6.15 25.99 26.71
C GLY A 358 -7.22 24.90 26.62
N LYS A 359 -8.43 25.16 27.14
CA LYS A 359 -9.57 24.23 27.08
C LYS A 359 -10.42 24.33 25.81
N TYR A 360 -10.18 25.34 24.97
CA TYR A 360 -11.00 25.64 23.80
C TYR A 360 -10.45 24.89 22.59
N GLN A 361 -11.23 23.94 22.07
CA GLN A 361 -10.89 23.23 20.84
C GLN A 361 -11.20 24.11 19.63
N VAL A 362 -10.27 24.13 18.67
CA VAL A 362 -10.44 24.79 17.37
C VAL A 362 -10.98 23.78 16.37
N ASN A 363 -11.80 24.25 15.42
CA ASN A 363 -12.22 23.44 14.27
C ASN A 363 -11.02 23.20 13.36
N GLU A 364 -10.54 21.97 13.30
CA GLU A 364 -9.38 21.56 12.51
C GLU A 364 -9.52 21.84 11.01
N MET A 365 -10.74 21.84 10.48
CA MET A 365 -11.02 22.11 9.06
C MET A 365 -10.82 23.58 8.68
N GLU A 366 -10.77 24.48 9.66
CA GLU A 366 -10.52 25.92 9.46
C GLU A 366 -9.03 26.27 9.64
N VAL A 367 -8.19 25.31 10.04
CA VAL A 367 -6.73 25.49 10.15
C VAL A 367 -6.12 25.43 8.75
N ASN A 368 -5.51 26.54 8.35
CA ASN A 368 -4.89 26.67 7.03
C ASN A 368 -3.36 26.71 7.16
N GLY A 369 -2.67 26.14 6.19
CA GLY A 369 -1.22 26.18 6.13
C GLY A 369 -0.77 25.51 4.85
N ASP A 370 0.31 26.01 4.27
CA ASP A 370 0.99 25.26 3.23
C ASP A 370 1.78 24.16 3.96
N TYR A 371 1.28 22.92 3.95
CA TYR A 371 1.82 21.82 4.76
C TYR A 371 3.34 21.53 4.60
N PRO A 372 4.02 21.88 3.48
CA PRO A 372 5.49 21.85 3.41
C PRO A 372 6.17 22.95 4.23
N THR A 373 5.46 24.02 4.59
CA THR A 373 6.00 25.18 5.31
C THR A 373 5.92 24.98 6.83
N GLU A 374 6.86 25.61 7.53
CA GLU A 374 6.93 25.65 8.99
C GLU A 374 5.86 26.55 9.62
N THR A 375 4.81 26.93 8.88
CA THR A 375 3.83 27.94 9.28
C THR A 375 2.39 27.43 9.11
N ILE A 376 1.58 27.61 10.15
CA ILE A 376 0.14 27.36 10.13
C ILE A 376 -0.62 28.58 10.65
N SER A 377 -1.83 28.77 10.15
CA SER A 377 -2.80 29.79 10.54
C SER A 377 -3.97 29.12 11.24
N ILE A 378 -4.13 29.42 12.52
CA ILE A 378 -5.14 28.79 13.39
C ILE A 378 -6.20 29.82 13.78
N PRO A 379 -7.49 29.60 13.50
CA PRO A 379 -8.53 30.56 13.86
C PRO A 379 -8.74 30.65 15.38
N ILE A 380 -8.95 31.87 15.85
CA ILE A 380 -9.25 32.22 17.25
C ILE A 380 -10.74 32.54 17.36
N LYS A 381 -11.58 31.61 16.92
CA LYS A 381 -13.04 31.75 16.85
C LYS A 381 -13.67 31.34 18.18
N ASN A 382 -14.50 32.20 18.75
CA ASN A 382 -15.18 31.94 20.04
C ASN A 382 -14.25 31.67 21.23
N ILE A 383 -12.99 32.16 21.17
CA ILE A 383 -12.03 32.04 22.27
C ILE A 383 -12.01 33.37 23.04
N PRO A 384 -12.30 33.38 24.35
CA PRO A 384 -12.39 34.60 25.12
C PRO A 384 -11.01 35.24 25.36
N GLU A 385 -11.03 36.45 25.90
CA GLU A 385 -9.81 37.16 26.30
C GLU A 385 -9.05 36.38 27.37
N GLY A 386 -7.74 36.36 27.25
CA GLY A 386 -6.88 35.59 28.14
C GLY A 386 -5.52 35.29 27.53
N GLN A 387 -4.72 34.51 28.24
CA GLN A 387 -3.41 34.07 27.79
C GLN A 387 -3.42 32.54 27.66
N TYR A 388 -3.10 32.05 26.47
CA TYR A 388 -3.26 30.64 26.11
C TYR A 388 -1.98 30.08 25.53
N LYS A 389 -1.69 28.83 25.84
CA LYS A 389 -0.77 28.00 25.06
C LYS A 389 -1.54 27.26 23.98
N LEU A 390 -0.85 26.96 22.89
CA LEU A 390 -1.35 26.08 21.84
C LEU A 390 -1.01 24.63 22.20
N ARG A 391 -2.01 23.76 22.22
CA ARG A 391 -1.84 22.31 22.38
C ARG A 391 -2.26 21.59 21.10
N LEU A 392 -1.43 20.66 20.63
CA LEU A 392 -1.65 19.84 19.44
C LEU A 392 -1.73 18.37 19.86
N ASP A 393 -2.76 17.67 19.39
CA ASP A 393 -3.06 16.29 19.78
C ASP A 393 -3.52 15.47 18.57
N ASN A 394 -2.79 14.42 18.20
CA ASN A 394 -3.18 13.49 17.12
C ASN A 394 -3.25 12.02 17.58
N GLY A 395 -3.33 11.77 18.89
CA GLY A 395 -3.30 10.43 19.48
C GLY A 395 -1.89 9.82 19.61
N PHE A 396 -0.95 10.16 18.73
CA PHE A 396 0.47 9.77 18.87
C PHE A 396 1.27 10.76 19.72
N PHE A 397 1.00 12.05 19.51
CA PHE A 397 1.61 13.15 20.22
C PHE A 397 0.55 14.00 20.87
N ASN A 398 0.84 14.47 22.09
CA ASN A 398 0.11 15.52 22.78
C ASN A 398 1.18 16.52 23.26
N ILE A 399 1.33 17.62 22.54
CA ILE A 399 2.36 18.62 22.78
C ILE A 399 1.73 19.98 23.06
N GLU A 400 2.34 20.75 23.96
CA GLU A 400 1.87 22.06 24.35
C GLU A 400 3.00 23.09 24.20
N SER A 401 2.73 24.18 23.48
CA SER A 401 3.71 25.23 23.20
C SER A 401 4.28 25.82 24.49
N THR A 402 5.58 26.13 24.48
CA THR A 402 6.21 26.83 25.61
C THR A 402 5.85 28.32 25.63
N LYS A 403 5.56 28.90 24.47
CA LYS A 403 5.09 30.27 24.30
C LYS A 403 3.57 30.35 24.41
N THR A 404 3.08 31.52 24.78
CA THR A 404 1.65 31.83 24.87
C THR A 404 1.27 32.91 23.87
N ILE A 405 0.02 32.88 23.41
CA ILE A 405 -0.64 33.99 22.75
C ILE A 405 -1.59 34.69 23.72
N GLN A 406 -1.64 36.01 23.68
CA GLN A 406 -2.60 36.79 24.44
C GLN A 406 -3.74 37.25 23.53
N ILE A 407 -4.96 36.83 23.87
CA ILE A 407 -6.18 37.27 23.17
C ILE A 407 -6.71 38.51 23.90
N LYS A 408 -6.76 39.64 23.19
CA LYS A 408 -7.28 40.91 23.71
C LYS A 408 -8.29 41.48 22.73
N LYS A 409 -9.45 41.89 23.23
CA LYS A 409 -10.41 42.63 22.39
C LYS A 409 -9.78 43.90 21.87
N PHE A 410 -10.14 44.23 20.65
CA PHE A 410 -9.77 45.50 20.08
C PHE A 410 -10.44 46.64 20.88
N ASP A 411 -9.63 47.56 21.36
CA ASP A 411 -10.05 48.81 21.97
C ASP A 411 -8.95 49.85 21.75
N TRP A 412 -9.35 51.12 21.72
CA TRP A 412 -8.44 52.26 21.70
C TRP A 412 -8.82 53.26 22.80
N THR A 413 -7.81 53.89 23.37
CA THR A 413 -7.91 54.66 24.62
C THR A 413 -7.72 56.15 24.40
N SER A 414 -6.87 56.56 23.45
CA SER A 414 -6.61 57.97 23.17
C SER A 414 -6.21 58.22 21.73
N ILE A 415 -6.38 59.47 21.32
CA ILE A 415 -5.84 60.06 20.08
C ILE A 415 -4.92 61.22 20.48
N ASP A 416 -3.81 61.39 19.76
CA ASP A 416 -2.83 62.46 20.04
C ASP A 416 -3.34 63.87 19.68
N LYS A 417 -4.28 63.97 18.73
CA LYS A 417 -4.87 65.24 18.29
C LYS A 417 -6.37 65.09 18.04
N SER A 418 -7.16 66.08 18.45
CA SER A 418 -8.60 66.15 18.15
C SER A 418 -8.91 66.88 16.85
N GLU A 419 -7.94 67.57 16.26
CA GLU A 419 -8.08 68.27 14.98
C GLU A 419 -6.75 68.30 14.22
N GLY A 420 -6.80 68.48 12.90
CA GLY A 420 -5.62 68.51 12.05
C GLY A 420 -5.94 68.79 10.59
N TYR A 421 -4.96 69.26 9.83
CA TYR A 421 -5.08 69.50 8.40
C TYR A 421 -4.89 68.21 7.60
N VAL A 422 -5.37 68.22 6.35
CA VAL A 422 -5.02 67.18 5.38
C VAL A 422 -3.50 67.07 5.27
N GLY A 423 -2.98 65.84 5.36
CA GLY A 423 -1.54 65.57 5.36
C GLY A 423 -0.91 65.43 6.74
N ASP A 424 -1.56 65.90 7.81
CA ASP A 424 -1.11 65.66 9.18
C ASP A 424 -1.18 64.18 9.54
N TYR A 425 -0.30 63.71 10.42
CA TYR A 425 -0.39 62.38 11.01
C TYR A 425 -1.17 62.43 12.34
N LEU A 426 -2.02 61.42 12.52
CA LEU A 426 -2.73 61.08 13.76
C LEU A 426 -2.21 59.77 14.31
N THR A 427 -2.12 59.68 15.63
CA THR A 427 -1.71 58.48 16.35
C THR A 427 -2.76 58.10 17.39
N LEU A 428 -3.35 56.92 17.20
CA LEU A 428 -4.20 56.28 18.20
C LEU A 428 -3.37 55.39 19.10
N THR A 429 -3.68 55.40 20.40
CA THR A 429 -3.12 54.46 21.37
C THR A 429 -4.21 53.48 21.81
N GLY A 430 -3.87 52.19 21.95
CA GLY A 430 -4.84 51.15 22.24
C GLY A 430 -4.24 49.74 22.25
N ASN A 431 -5.08 48.75 21.97
CA ASN A 431 -4.67 47.35 21.81
C ASN A 431 -4.27 47.02 20.36
N PHE A 432 -3.61 47.95 19.66
CA PHE A 432 -3.17 47.70 18.27
C PHE A 432 -2.03 46.69 18.22
N ILE A 433 -2.03 45.83 17.20
CA ILE A 433 -1.05 44.74 17.05
C ILE A 433 -0.13 45.05 15.87
N LYS A 434 1.19 45.04 16.09
CA LYS A 434 2.17 45.27 15.03
C LYS A 434 1.97 44.28 13.86
N GLY A 435 2.05 44.80 12.63
CA GLY A 435 1.87 44.04 11.40
C GLY A 435 0.42 43.68 11.09
N PHE A 436 -0.52 43.97 11.99
CA PHE A 436 -1.95 43.76 11.75
C PHE A 436 -2.54 44.93 10.97
N GLU A 437 -3.36 44.63 9.97
CA GLU A 437 -4.05 45.63 9.17
C GLU A 437 -5.38 46.01 9.83
N TYR A 438 -5.52 47.30 10.12
CA TYR A 438 -6.78 47.92 10.48
C TYR A 438 -7.28 48.72 9.28
N THR A 439 -8.56 49.05 9.25
CA THR A 439 -9.12 49.95 8.23
C THR A 439 -9.76 51.13 8.92
N ILE A 440 -9.41 52.34 8.48
CA ILE A 440 -10.20 53.53 8.79
C ILE A 440 -11.40 53.51 7.84
N TYR A 441 -12.59 53.43 8.43
CA TYR A 441 -13.86 53.27 7.73
C TYR A 441 -14.71 54.51 7.97
N GLY A 442 -15.17 55.18 6.90
CA GLY A 442 -16.14 56.27 6.97
C GLY A 442 -17.44 55.92 6.23
N ASP A 443 -18.31 56.89 5.99
CA ASP A 443 -19.56 56.66 5.26
C ASP A 443 -19.35 56.11 3.83
N ASP A 444 -20.24 55.17 3.46
CA ASP A 444 -20.52 54.38 2.25
C ASP A 444 -19.45 54.05 1.18
N PHE A 445 -18.30 54.74 1.08
CA PHE A 445 -17.33 54.49 0.00
C PHE A 445 -15.85 54.54 0.40
N PHE A 446 -15.50 54.94 1.63
CA PHE A 446 -14.09 55.17 1.98
C PHE A 446 -13.55 54.13 2.97
N LYS A 447 -12.51 53.41 2.51
CA LYS A 447 -11.73 52.43 3.29
C LYS A 447 -10.26 52.75 3.11
N MET A 448 -9.59 53.11 4.20
CA MET A 448 -8.13 53.27 4.21
C MET A 448 -7.51 52.14 5.04
N PRO A 449 -6.91 51.12 4.41
CA PRO A 449 -6.15 50.11 5.14
C PRO A 449 -4.89 50.76 5.73
N VAL A 450 -4.59 50.41 6.97
CA VAL A 450 -3.44 50.90 7.73
C VAL A 450 -2.82 49.71 8.44
N VAL A 451 -1.62 49.33 8.02
CA VAL A 451 -0.82 48.32 8.72
C VAL A 451 -0.16 48.97 9.92
N CYS A 452 -0.45 48.44 11.11
CA CYS A 452 0.10 48.91 12.36
C CYS A 452 1.63 48.67 12.41
N SER A 453 2.42 49.72 12.58
CA SER A 453 3.89 49.64 12.53
C SER A 453 4.53 49.25 13.87
N GLY A 454 3.81 49.39 14.99
CA GLY A 454 4.29 49.07 16.33
C GLY A 454 3.15 48.75 17.29
N ASP A 455 3.43 47.93 18.31
CA ASP A 455 2.40 47.50 19.24
C ASP A 455 1.83 48.68 20.03
N GLY A 456 0.52 48.63 20.23
CA GLY A 456 -0.26 49.58 21.00
C GLY A 456 -0.52 50.92 20.33
N LYS A 457 -0.02 51.17 19.10
CA LYS A 457 -0.22 52.44 18.38
C LYS A 457 -0.55 52.26 16.91
N LEU A 458 -1.59 52.95 16.44
CA LEU A 458 -1.92 53.05 15.02
C LEU A 458 -1.71 54.49 14.55
N THR A 459 -0.79 54.68 13.61
CA THR A 459 -0.49 56.00 13.01
C THR A 459 -0.93 56.04 11.56
N PHE A 460 -1.68 57.07 11.17
CA PHE A 460 -2.16 57.25 9.80
C PHE A 460 -2.23 58.73 9.44
N GLN A 461 -2.20 59.02 8.13
CA GLN A 461 -2.27 60.38 7.61
C GLN A 461 -3.72 60.79 7.36
N VAL A 462 -4.08 62.02 7.76
CA VAL A 462 -5.36 62.66 7.44
C VAL A 462 -5.47 62.83 5.93
N GLN A 463 -6.52 62.25 5.34
CA GLN A 463 -6.73 62.26 3.90
C GLN A 463 -7.68 63.39 3.48
N THR A 464 -7.63 63.76 2.19
CA THR A 464 -8.49 64.79 1.59
C THR A 464 -9.98 64.52 1.71
N PHE A 465 -10.38 63.27 1.91
CA PHE A 465 -11.78 62.84 2.02
C PHE A 465 -12.28 62.75 3.47
N PHE A 466 -11.46 63.08 4.48
CA PHE A 466 -11.94 63.19 5.86
C PHE A 466 -12.77 64.49 5.96
N GLN A 467 -14.09 64.36 6.08
CA GLN A 467 -15.01 65.49 6.22
C GLN A 467 -15.16 65.94 7.70
N GLU A 468 -15.69 67.15 7.91
CA GLU A 468 -16.06 67.62 9.24
C GLU A 468 -17.29 66.83 9.75
N SER A 469 -17.03 65.88 10.67
CA SER A 469 -17.94 65.22 11.62
C SER A 469 -18.39 63.76 11.39
N GLU A 470 -18.23 62.99 12.48
CA GLU A 470 -19.00 61.86 13.06
C GLU A 470 -18.93 60.40 12.58
N SER A 471 -18.43 60.02 11.39
CA SER A 471 -18.53 58.61 10.93
C SER A 471 -17.24 57.80 10.80
N LEU A 472 -16.08 58.30 11.25
CA LEU A 472 -14.84 57.54 11.15
C LEU A 472 -14.74 56.47 12.25
N HIS A 473 -14.75 55.21 11.86
CA HIS A 473 -14.53 54.07 12.73
C HIS A 473 -13.23 53.35 12.39
N ILE A 474 -12.61 52.74 13.40
CA ILE A 474 -11.56 51.76 13.17
C ILE A 474 -12.21 50.38 13.11
N VAL A 475 -11.94 49.67 12.01
CA VAL A 475 -12.49 48.34 11.77
C VAL A 475 -11.37 47.34 11.48
N TYR A 476 -11.65 46.05 11.66
CA TYR A 476 -10.82 44.98 11.16
C TYR A 476 -11.65 43.80 10.66
N ASN A 477 -11.06 42.92 9.86
CA ASN A 477 -11.73 41.73 9.37
C ASN A 477 -11.79 40.66 10.47
N GLU A 478 -12.99 40.32 10.92
CA GLU A 478 -13.25 39.18 11.80
C GLU A 478 -13.80 37.99 11.02
N PHE A 479 -13.43 36.79 11.46
CA PHE A 479 -13.86 35.52 10.93
C PHE A 479 -15.01 34.97 11.77
N THR A 480 -16.21 34.97 11.19
CA THR A 480 -17.45 34.54 11.85
C THR A 480 -17.95 33.21 11.28
N GLU A 481 -19.04 32.67 11.84
CA GLU A 481 -19.69 31.46 11.30
C GLU A 481 -20.17 31.62 9.85
N THR A 482 -20.53 32.83 9.45
CA THR A 482 -21.00 33.13 8.08
C THR A 482 -19.88 33.61 7.15
N GLY A 483 -18.62 33.49 7.57
CA GLY A 483 -17.45 33.99 6.86
C GLY A 483 -16.94 35.34 7.38
N TRP A 484 -16.17 36.04 6.55
CA TRP A 484 -15.53 37.30 6.91
C TRP A 484 -16.53 38.44 7.06
N ARG A 485 -16.40 39.19 8.16
CA ARG A 485 -17.17 40.40 8.45
C ARG A 485 -16.24 41.50 8.95
N LEU A 486 -16.68 42.74 8.83
CA LEU A 486 -15.97 43.87 9.45
C LEU A 486 -16.43 43.99 10.90
N TYR A 487 -15.51 43.78 11.84
CA TYR A 487 -15.71 44.22 13.21
C TYR A 487 -15.58 45.74 13.24
N MET A 488 -16.64 46.44 13.63
CA MET A 488 -16.63 47.89 13.82
C MET A 488 -16.56 48.22 15.30
N HIS A 489 -15.53 48.97 15.69
CA HIS A 489 -15.42 49.45 17.07
C HIS A 489 -16.54 50.46 17.37
N PRO A 490 -17.23 50.36 18.53
CA PRO A 490 -18.38 51.20 18.85
C PRO A 490 -18.03 52.69 19.02
N LYS A 491 -16.79 53.00 19.45
CA LYS A 491 -16.31 54.39 19.53
C LYS A 491 -15.94 54.89 18.12
N ALA A 492 -16.65 55.92 17.65
CA ALA A 492 -16.22 56.74 16.52
C ALA A 492 -14.98 57.56 16.90
N LEU A 493 -14.18 57.95 15.91
CA LEU A 493 -12.99 58.77 16.07
C LEU A 493 -13.39 60.22 16.39
N PRO A 494 -13.03 60.78 17.55
CA PRO A 494 -13.35 62.16 17.93
C PRO A 494 -12.35 63.13 17.28
N PHE A 495 -12.36 63.19 15.95
CA PHE A 495 -11.41 63.98 15.15
C PHE A 495 -12.13 64.94 14.20
N LYS A 496 -11.64 66.18 14.14
CA LYS A 496 -12.08 67.20 13.18
C LYS A 496 -11.01 67.44 12.12
N SER A 497 -11.35 67.17 10.86
CA SER A 497 -10.53 67.57 9.72
C SER A 497 -10.65 69.07 9.48
N LEU A 498 -9.54 69.81 9.51
CA LEU A 498 -9.47 71.23 9.14
C LEU A 498 -9.38 71.43 7.62
N GLY A 499 -9.42 70.34 6.85
CA GLY A 499 -9.35 70.35 5.40
C GLY A 499 -7.96 70.72 4.85
N MET A 500 -7.95 71.05 3.56
CA MET A 500 -6.78 71.53 2.82
C MET A 500 -6.81 73.06 2.77
N THR A 501 -5.66 73.73 2.71
CA THR A 501 -5.58 75.20 2.52
C THR A 501 -4.80 75.57 1.26
N PHE A 502 -4.99 76.81 0.81
CA PHE A 502 -4.23 77.42 -0.28
C PHE A 502 -3.79 78.82 0.18
N ASP A 503 -2.59 78.89 0.72
CA ASP A 503 -2.10 80.03 1.48
C ASP A 503 -1.37 81.06 0.62
N SER A 504 -0.67 80.62 -0.44
CA SER A 504 0.03 81.55 -1.35
C SER A 504 0.42 80.93 -2.69
N LEU A 505 0.68 81.79 -3.68
CA LEU A 505 1.35 81.46 -4.93
C LEU A 505 2.51 82.44 -5.21
N SER A 506 3.60 81.97 -5.82
CA SER A 506 4.74 82.80 -6.22
C SER A 506 5.52 82.23 -7.41
N PRO A 507 5.90 83.03 -8.42
CA PRO A 507 5.59 84.46 -8.57
C PRO A 507 4.11 84.72 -8.90
N LYS A 508 3.63 85.95 -8.70
CA LYS A 508 2.24 86.37 -9.03
C LYS A 508 2.05 86.81 -10.48
N THR A 509 3.11 86.87 -11.28
CA THR A 509 3.07 87.26 -12.69
C THR A 509 4.17 86.56 -13.47
N GLY A 510 3.96 86.36 -14.77
CA GLY A 510 4.94 85.77 -15.68
C GLY A 510 4.35 85.42 -17.04
N LEU A 511 5.20 84.92 -17.93
CA LEU A 511 4.79 84.42 -19.26
C LEU A 511 4.26 82.98 -19.17
N PRO A 512 3.52 82.49 -20.18
CA PRO A 512 3.28 81.06 -20.34
C PRO A 512 4.59 80.26 -20.24
N GLY A 513 4.58 79.15 -19.51
CA GLY A 513 5.78 78.38 -19.15
C GLY A 513 6.44 78.79 -17.82
N THR A 514 5.99 79.86 -17.17
CA THR A 514 6.48 80.23 -15.83
C THR A 514 6.17 79.13 -14.82
N VAL A 515 7.16 78.77 -14.00
CA VAL A 515 6.98 77.85 -12.87
C VAL A 515 6.49 78.65 -11.67
N VAL A 516 5.32 78.27 -11.14
CA VAL A 516 4.68 78.89 -9.99
C VAL A 516 4.67 77.91 -8.84
N GLN A 517 5.22 78.31 -7.71
CA GLN A 517 5.16 77.60 -6.44
C GLN A 517 3.83 77.92 -5.75
N LEU A 518 3.13 76.89 -5.31
CA LEU A 518 1.90 76.97 -4.53
C LEU A 518 2.17 76.41 -3.12
N LYS A 519 1.74 77.13 -2.09
CA LYS A 519 1.85 76.70 -0.69
C LYS A 519 0.48 76.66 -0.02
N GLY A 520 0.27 75.67 0.82
CA GLY A 520 -0.95 75.48 1.58
C GLY A 520 -0.96 74.12 2.26
N LYS A 521 -1.67 73.99 3.38
CA LYS A 521 -1.75 72.73 4.12
C LYS A 521 -2.40 71.63 3.29
N GLY A 522 -1.70 70.52 3.08
CA GLY A 522 -2.20 69.39 2.30
C GLY A 522 -2.33 69.63 0.79
N ILE A 523 -1.85 70.76 0.26
CA ILE A 523 -1.99 71.12 -1.17
C ILE A 523 -1.31 70.12 -2.10
N GLY A 524 -0.28 69.41 -1.62
CA GLY A 524 0.40 68.32 -2.33
C GLY A 524 -0.45 67.08 -2.50
N LEU A 525 -1.55 66.94 -1.75
CA LEU A 525 -2.50 65.84 -1.83
C LEU A 525 -3.76 66.19 -2.63
N ALA A 526 -3.85 67.40 -3.21
CA ALA A 526 -4.96 67.78 -4.07
C ALA A 526 -5.10 66.79 -5.24
N HIS A 527 -6.32 66.33 -5.51
CA HIS A 527 -6.56 65.38 -6.62
C HIS A 527 -6.44 66.06 -7.98
N MET A 528 -6.59 67.39 -8.01
CA MET A 528 -6.55 68.18 -9.23
C MET A 528 -6.18 69.63 -8.92
N ILE A 529 -5.32 70.22 -9.76
CA ILE A 529 -5.00 71.65 -9.74
C ILE A 529 -5.31 72.22 -11.12
N ARG A 530 -5.92 73.41 -11.18
CA ARG A 530 -6.25 74.10 -12.42
C ARG A 530 -5.69 75.52 -12.44
N VAL A 531 -5.27 75.96 -13.62
CA VAL A 531 -5.00 77.36 -13.95
C VAL A 531 -6.17 77.83 -14.82
N GLY A 532 -7.07 78.64 -14.26
CA GLY A 532 -8.38 78.91 -14.86
C GLY A 532 -9.16 77.61 -15.00
N ASP A 533 -9.63 77.32 -16.21
CA ASP A 533 -10.35 76.07 -16.52
C ASP A 533 -9.42 74.91 -16.91
N THR A 534 -8.11 75.17 -17.02
CA THR A 534 -7.13 74.19 -17.50
C THR A 534 -6.54 73.40 -16.36
N GLN A 535 -6.74 72.09 -16.34
CA GLN A 535 -6.04 71.19 -15.42
C GLN A 535 -4.54 71.15 -15.73
N VAL A 536 -3.74 71.23 -14.67
CA VAL A 536 -2.28 71.15 -14.71
C VAL A 536 -1.79 70.01 -13.83
N TYR A 537 -0.63 69.47 -14.17
CA TYR A 537 0.03 68.43 -13.37
C TYR A 537 1.06 69.09 -12.45
N PRO A 538 0.86 69.06 -11.12
CA PRO A 538 1.83 69.61 -10.20
C PRO A 538 3.05 68.69 -10.03
N LEU A 539 4.22 69.31 -9.88
CA LEU A 539 5.39 68.69 -9.30
C LEU A 539 5.32 68.87 -7.78
N ILE A 540 5.09 67.77 -7.05
CA ILE A 540 4.96 67.78 -5.59
C ILE A 540 6.35 67.88 -4.96
N LYS A 541 6.59 68.92 -4.16
CA LYS A 541 7.83 69.05 -3.38
C LYS A 541 7.69 68.43 -1.99
N ASN A 542 6.57 68.70 -1.34
CA ASN A 542 6.16 68.06 -0.09
C ASN A 542 4.63 68.18 0.06
N VAL A 543 4.09 67.71 1.19
CA VAL A 543 2.64 67.70 1.44
C VAL A 543 2.00 69.09 1.43
N ASP A 544 2.76 70.14 1.76
CA ASP A 544 2.30 71.52 1.88
C ASP A 544 2.79 72.43 0.74
N GLU A 545 3.50 71.88 -0.24
CA GLU A 545 4.11 72.65 -1.32
C GLU A 545 4.19 71.89 -2.64
N VAL A 546 3.69 72.54 -3.69
CA VAL A 546 3.78 72.06 -5.08
C VAL A 546 4.29 73.16 -6.01
N THR A 547 4.77 72.76 -7.18
CA THR A 547 5.05 73.68 -8.28
C THR A 547 4.26 73.28 -9.51
N ILE A 548 3.69 74.26 -10.20
CA ILE A 548 2.98 74.07 -11.47
C ILE A 548 3.64 74.93 -12.55
N THR A 549 3.44 74.55 -13.81
CA THR A 549 3.85 75.37 -14.96
C THR A 549 2.62 76.02 -15.57
N ILE A 550 2.65 77.33 -15.80
CA ILE A 550 1.57 78.03 -16.50
C ILE A 550 1.44 77.50 -17.93
N PRO A 551 0.27 76.99 -18.36
CA PRO A 551 0.11 76.39 -19.68
C PRO A 551 0.44 77.35 -20.82
N ALA A 552 1.04 76.82 -21.89
CA ALA A 552 1.51 77.60 -23.04
C ALA A 552 0.41 78.41 -23.75
N PHE A 553 -0.84 77.96 -23.65
CA PHE A 553 -2.00 78.56 -24.31
C PHE A 553 -2.79 79.53 -23.41
N GLN A 554 -2.28 79.87 -22.22
CA GLN A 554 -2.93 80.88 -21.40
C GLN A 554 -2.80 82.27 -22.03
N THR A 555 -3.93 82.97 -22.15
CA THR A 555 -3.98 84.32 -22.71
C THR A 555 -3.57 85.36 -21.68
N LYS A 556 -3.11 86.52 -22.15
CA LYS A 556 -2.79 87.67 -21.32
C LYS A 556 -3.97 88.06 -20.42
N GLY A 557 -3.72 88.23 -19.13
CA GLY A 557 -4.74 88.60 -18.15
C GLY A 557 -4.57 87.95 -16.79
N LYS A 558 -5.54 88.22 -15.90
CA LYS A 558 -5.57 87.65 -14.54
C LYS A 558 -6.27 86.29 -14.55
N VAL A 559 -5.58 85.25 -14.12
CA VAL A 559 -6.11 83.89 -13.99
C VAL A 559 -6.09 83.42 -12.53
N ARG A 560 -7.16 82.75 -12.09
CA ARG A 560 -7.22 82.15 -10.76
C ARG A 560 -6.67 80.73 -10.82
N ILE A 561 -5.86 80.34 -9.83
CA ILE A 561 -5.43 78.95 -9.68
C ILE A 561 -6.38 78.30 -8.68
N SER A 562 -6.81 77.07 -8.95
CA SER A 562 -7.65 76.31 -8.01
C SER A 562 -7.05 74.95 -7.71
N ALA A 563 -7.26 74.47 -6.50
CA ALA A 563 -6.88 73.13 -6.05
C ALA A 563 -8.13 72.43 -5.51
N ALA A 564 -8.41 71.22 -5.99
CA ALA A 564 -9.58 70.47 -5.60
C ALA A 564 -9.21 69.28 -4.72
N ALA A 565 -9.94 69.10 -3.62
CA ALA A 565 -9.89 67.92 -2.76
C ALA A 565 -10.98 66.92 -3.16
N TRP A 566 -10.80 65.65 -2.78
CA TRP A 566 -11.85 64.63 -2.96
C TRP A 566 -13.14 65.07 -2.23
N GLY A 567 -14.31 64.92 -2.85
CA GLY A 567 -15.59 65.40 -2.28
C GLY A 567 -16.05 66.79 -2.76
N ASN A 568 -15.57 67.25 -3.91
CA ASN A 568 -15.96 68.51 -4.58
C ASN A 568 -15.57 69.83 -3.88
N THR A 569 -14.74 69.80 -2.84
CA THR A 569 -14.19 71.02 -2.25
C THR A 569 -13.15 71.64 -3.19
N ILE A 570 -13.42 72.86 -3.67
CA ILE A 570 -12.51 73.63 -4.54
C ILE A 570 -11.94 74.80 -3.73
N LEU A 571 -10.63 74.81 -3.56
CA LEU A 571 -9.88 75.94 -3.01
C LEU A 571 -9.44 76.85 -4.13
N LEU A 572 -9.65 78.15 -3.95
CA LEU A 572 -9.13 79.17 -4.85
C LEU A 572 -7.86 79.76 -4.25
N SER A 573 -6.84 80.01 -5.09
CA SER A 573 -5.64 80.75 -4.69
C SER A 573 -6.02 82.06 -4.03
N PRO A 574 -5.29 82.61 -3.06
CA PRO A 574 -5.66 83.89 -2.45
C PRO A 574 -5.53 85.06 -3.45
N ASP A 575 -4.53 84.98 -4.33
CA ASP A 575 -4.23 85.96 -5.37
C ASP A 575 -4.56 85.46 -6.78
N TYR A 576 -4.60 86.36 -7.76
CA TYR A 576 -4.54 86.00 -9.18
C TYR A 576 -3.09 85.84 -9.63
N PHE A 577 -2.86 84.99 -10.63
CA PHE A 577 -1.64 85.02 -11.43
C PHE A 577 -1.88 85.90 -12.67
N GLU A 578 -0.99 86.85 -12.94
CA GLU A 578 -1.09 87.74 -14.10
C GLU A 578 -0.17 87.27 -15.24
N VAL A 579 -0.79 86.76 -16.31
CA VAL A 579 -0.11 86.36 -17.55
C VAL A 579 0.20 87.63 -18.37
N GLN A 580 1.47 87.85 -18.70
CA GLN A 580 1.96 89.08 -19.34
C GLN A 580 1.82 89.13 -20.86
#